data_AF-A0A925DBM0-F1
#
_entry.id   AF-A0A925DBM0-F1
#
_cell.length_a   1.000
_cell.length_b   1.000
_cell.length_c   1.000
_cell.angle_alpha   90.00
_cell.angle_beta   90.00
_cell.angle_gamma   90.00
#
_symmetry.space_group_name_H-M   'P 1'
#
loop_
_entity.id
_entity.type
_entity.pdbx_description
1 polymer ?
#
loop_
_entity_poly.entity_id
_entity_poly.type
_entity_poly.pdbx_seq_one_letter_code
_entity_poly.pdbx_strand_id
1 'polypeptide(L)' 'MSPTLLFDPFHARDTFDSGSGKTGIYRLSKLEEQGLGAVSKLPFSIRVLLESVLRNCDGYEVR' A
#
# COMPACT_ATOMS: atom_id res chain seq x y z
N MET A 1 -19.72 9.82 11.16
CA MET A 1 -18.48 9.05 10.86
C MET A 1 -18.11 9.38 9.43
N SER A 2 -17.23 10.36 9.24
CA SER A 2 -16.77 10.75 7.91
C SER A 2 -15.97 9.59 7.31
N PRO A 3 -16.26 9.12 6.08
CA PRO A 3 -15.37 8.19 5.42
C PRO A 3 -14.05 8.92 5.23
N THR A 4 -13.01 8.53 5.95
CA THR A 4 -11.64 9.00 5.69
C THR A 4 -11.40 8.77 4.21
N LEU A 5 -11.28 9.85 3.44
CA LEU A 5 -11.01 9.77 2.01
C LEU A 5 -9.70 8.99 1.89
N LEU A 6 -9.82 7.79 1.35
CA LEU A 6 -8.74 6.84 1.25
C LEU A 6 -7.73 7.39 0.26
N PHE A 7 -6.66 8.00 0.76
CA PHE A 7 -5.60 8.55 -0.09
C PHE A 7 -4.71 7.40 -0.55
N ASP A 8 -4.81 7.04 -1.83
CA ASP A 8 -4.06 5.95 -2.46
C ASP A 8 -3.54 6.40 -3.84
N PRO A 9 -2.56 7.32 -3.88
CA PRO A 9 -2.05 7.90 -5.13
C PRO A 9 -1.38 6.85 -6.04
N PHE A 10 -0.94 5.73 -5.45
CA PHE A 10 -0.27 4.64 -6.16
C PHE A 10 -1.22 3.50 -6.56
N HIS A 11 -2.52 3.62 -6.29
CA HIS A 11 -3.51 2.58 -6.61
C HIS A 11 -3.07 1.19 -6.12
N ALA A 12 -2.38 1.16 -4.96
CA ALA A 12 -1.76 -0.03 -4.40
C ALA A 12 -2.66 -0.68 -3.35
N ARG A 13 -3.76 -0.03 -2.96
CA ARG A 13 -4.73 -0.56 -2.01
C ARG A 13 -5.59 -1.63 -2.64
N ASP A 14 -5.70 -2.75 -1.94
CA ASP A 14 -6.53 -3.90 -2.27
C ASP A 14 -7.24 -4.39 -1.00
N THR A 15 -8.17 -5.31 -1.15
CA THR A 15 -8.85 -5.98 -0.04
C THR A 15 -8.73 -7.48 -0.18
N PHE A 16 -8.49 -8.18 0.92
CA PHE A 16 -8.48 -9.64 0.94
C PHE A 16 -9.41 -10.15 2.04
N ASP A 17 -9.94 -11.34 1.85
CA ASP A 17 -10.72 -12.02 2.88
C ASP A 17 -9.77 -12.74 3.84
N SER A 18 -9.81 -12.37 5.12
CA SER A 18 -8.97 -12.97 6.15
C SER A 18 -9.67 -14.11 6.91
N GLY A 19 -10.83 -14.60 6.43
CA GLY A 19 -11.69 -15.55 7.14
C GLY A 19 -12.52 -14.93 8.28
N SER A 20 -12.11 -13.77 8.79
CA SER A 20 -12.87 -12.98 9.78
C SER A 20 -13.52 -11.71 9.17
N GLY A 21 -13.48 -11.58 7.85
CA GLY A 21 -14.00 -10.42 7.11
C GLY A 21 -12.99 -9.86 6.10
N LYS A 22 -13.44 -8.81 5.38
CA LYS A 22 -12.61 -8.09 4.41
C LYS A 22 -11.64 -7.16 5.11
N THR A 23 -10.35 -7.38 4.89
CA THR A 23 -9.26 -6.56 5.41
C THR A 23 -8.54 -5.85 4.27
N GLY A 24 -8.17 -4.58 4.47
CA GLY A 24 -7.38 -3.82 3.51
C GLY A 24 -5.90 -4.22 3.54
N ILE A 25 -5.27 -4.24 2.37
CA ILE A 25 -3.83 -4.50 2.19
C ILE A 25 -3.26 -3.54 1.15
N TYR A 26 -2.01 -3.11 1.33
CA TYR A 26 -1.25 -2.38 0.31
C TYR A 26 -0.31 -3.34 -0.41
N ARG A 27 -0.64 -3.66 -1.67
CA ARG A 27 0.07 -4.66 -2.49
C ARG A 27 1.27 -4.00 -3.16
N LEU A 28 2.48 -4.30 -2.67
CA LEU A 28 3.71 -3.83 -3.30
C LEU A 28 3.88 -4.28 -4.76
N SER A 29 3.32 -5.43 -5.13
CA SER A 29 3.32 -5.93 -6.51
C SER A 29 2.64 -4.96 -7.48
N LYS A 30 1.63 -4.19 -7.02
CA LYS A 30 0.95 -3.19 -7.86
C LYS A 30 1.89 -2.09 -8.33
N LEU A 31 2.87 -1.73 -7.51
CA LEU A 31 3.90 -0.75 -7.89
C LEU A 31 4.79 -1.29 -9.02
N GLU A 32 5.15 -2.57 -8.94
CA GLU A 32 5.96 -3.23 -9.98
C GLU A 32 5.17 -3.45 -11.27
N GLU A 33 3.90 -3.85 -11.18
CA GLU A 33 2.96 -3.95 -12.31
C GLU A 33 2.78 -2.60 -13.04
N GLN A 34 2.82 -1.49 -12.30
CA GLN A 34 2.75 -0.13 -12.85
C GLN A 34 4.09 0.39 -13.41
N GLY A 35 5.17 -0.40 -13.32
CA GLY A 35 6.50 0.00 -13.79
C GLY A 35 7.21 1.01 -12.89
N LEU A 36 6.76 1.22 -11.65
CA LEU A 36 7.35 2.17 -10.70
C LEU A 36 8.67 1.69 -10.09
N GLY A 37 9.07 0.44 -10.34
CA GLY A 37 10.36 -0.11 -9.96
C GLY A 37 10.32 -1.61 -9.68
N ALA A 38 11.51 -2.20 -9.56
CA ALA A 38 11.67 -3.61 -9.23
C ALA A 38 11.54 -3.86 -7.71
N VAL A 39 10.35 -3.61 -7.15
CA VAL A 39 10.05 -3.76 -5.71
C VAL A 39 10.35 -5.18 -5.21
N SER A 40 10.21 -6.19 -6.06
CA SER A 40 10.55 -7.58 -5.78
C SER A 40 12.05 -7.81 -5.51
N LYS A 41 12.93 -6.93 -6.02
CA LYS A 41 14.39 -7.00 -5.82
C LYS A 41 14.87 -6.28 -4.56
N LEU A 42 14.00 -5.54 -3.87
CA LEU A 42 14.37 -4.80 -2.67
C LEU A 42 14.58 -5.75 -1.46
N PRO A 43 15.53 -5.43 -0.56
CA PRO A 43 15.68 -6.14 0.70
C PRO A 43 14.37 -6.13 1.50
N PHE A 44 14.15 -7.17 2.30
CA PHE A 44 12.90 -7.34 3.05
C PHE A 44 12.55 -6.13 3.91
N SER A 45 13.53 -5.54 4.61
CA SER A 45 13.34 -4.35 5.46
C SER A 45 12.81 -3.15 4.68
N ILE A 46 13.27 -2.96 3.43
CA ILE A 46 12.80 -1.86 2.58
C ILE A 46 11.36 -2.10 2.11
N ARG A 47 11.00 -3.35 1.82
CA ARG A 47 9.61 -3.70 1.47
C ARG A 47 8.65 -3.41 2.62
N VAL A 48 9.03 -3.74 3.85
CA VAL A 48 8.22 -3.42 5.04
C VAL A 48 8.08 -1.91 5.23
N LEU A 49 9.18 -1.16 5.10
CA LEU A 49 9.13 0.30 5.18
C LEU A 49 8.22 0.91 4.11
N LEU A 50 8.34 0.43 2.87
CA LEU A 50 7.54 0.89 1.74
C LEU A 50 6.04 0.63 1.96
N GLU A 51 5.68 -0.54 2.49
CA GLU A 51 4.29 -0.83 2.84
C GLU A 51 3.77 0.13 3.93
N SER A 52 4.58 0.38 4.96
CA SER A 52 4.23 1.34 6.01
C SER A 52 4.01 2.75 5.45
N VAL A 53 4.86 3.19 4.51
CA VAL A 53 4.73 4.48 3.82
C VAL A 53 3.42 4.54 3.02
N LEU A 54 3.09 3.51 2.24
CA LEU A 54 1.84 3.47 1.47
C LEU A 54 0.60 3.48 2.37
N ARG A 55 0.66 2.75 3.49
CA ARG A 55 -0.44 2.67 4.47
C ARG A 55 -0.71 4.00 5.16
N ASN A 56 0.35 4.77 5.42
CA ASN A 56 0.28 6.07 6.04
C ASN A 56 0.36 7.19 4.99
N CYS A 57 0.13 6.92 3.71
CA CYS A 57 0.09 7.97 2.70
C CYS A 57 -1.21 8.74 2.88
N ASP A 58 -1.13 9.90 3.52
CA ASP A 58 -2.28 10.77 3.82
C ASP A 58 -2.22 12.12 3.07
N GLY A 59 -1.15 12.35 2.29
CA GLY A 59 -0.98 13.59 1.53
C GLY A 59 -0.55 14.78 2.40
N TYR A 60 -0.25 14.58 3.68
CA TYR A 60 0.29 15.58 4.59
C TYR A 60 1.62 15.14 5.21
N GLU A 61 1.67 14.05 5.99
CA GLU A 61 2.91 13.56 6.60
C GLU A 61 3.76 12.74 5.64
N VAL A 62 3.10 11.94 4.79
CA VAL A 62 3.73 11.10 3.77
C VAL A 62 3.13 11.42 2.41
N ARG A 63 3.96 11.90 1.48
CA ARG A 63 3.62 12.38 0.14
C ARG A 63 4.41 11.69 -0.96
#